data_AF-A0A1B9NEB3-F1
#
_entry.id   AF-A0A1B9NEB3-F1
#
_cell.length_a   1.000
_cell.length_b   1.000
_cell.length_c   1.000
_cell.angle_alpha   90.00
_cell.angle_beta   90.00
_cell.angle_gamma   90.00
#
_symmetry.space_group_name_H-M   'P 1'
#
loop_
_entity.id
_entity.type
_entity.pdbx_description
1 polymer ?
#
loop_
_entity_poly.entity_id
_entity_poly.type
_entity_poly.pdbx_seq_one_letter_code
_entity_poly.pdbx_strand_id
1 'polypeptide(L)'
;MHYHSRYKHRQTYVLNLLNNPIRRVFTQNSIISSQLSLELLSKLSTKLSLKIPLALALLLLLPYSLESQALSATTFKRIHGTAPYLTFDGGVTKVTKIEDLLGIKLSDGRTFAPQDNPSSPTSPIELSNVGDTFADIEMIVPPSSDSININDLVAQGKWGDDDGDGQGAGGVTALGSISLAITDKDGNTINRSDALNICNAPYKVTLSSTGGNLATQYGEPRSSTFSEGTVEYYITLPSQPVICAVRPNLNYGTDDHAGPSSMWNPAKGFLVQSTNPSSYGLNFPTTGADRLYFDLDIVGIDASQLSWSVTTYGGSGDITATVNWVYSNTQVTLNGPKADSTQMNSDNPSPLRRPSLPQTFELVGRDSQGNEVRYGFVLRQWFVDRGLRRDSLSNQSTWCDSLGYRLSRVRDLTNAVCSGWGMNSYAPCTGAVGATPSSSGNGYMRHIGAGFFTEWGYLGNYVGAGFFNNTCWTSDTIGSNGFFVPSPGGSVGGTDASSYAFGAVCTAP
;
A
#
# COMPACT_ATOMS: atom_id res chain seq x y z
N MET A 1 16.44 -23.94 -44.65
CA MET A 1 17.59 -24.88 -44.61
C MET A 1 17.57 -25.58 -43.26
N HIS A 2 17.03 -26.80 -43.25
CA HIS A 2 17.65 -28.05 -42.81
C HIS A 2 17.87 -28.18 -41.28
N TYR A 3 16.95 -28.83 -40.57
CA TYR A 3 16.84 -30.29 -40.33
C TYR A 3 18.05 -30.90 -39.60
N HIS A 4 17.81 -31.44 -38.39
CA HIS A 4 17.91 -32.88 -38.20
C HIS A 4 17.22 -33.36 -36.90
N SER A 5 16.15 -34.14 -37.08
CA SER A 5 15.70 -35.16 -36.14
C SER A 5 16.32 -36.52 -36.54
N ARG A 6 16.50 -37.42 -35.56
CA ARG A 6 16.48 -38.90 -35.70
C ARG A 6 16.08 -39.47 -34.32
N TYR A 7 14.95 -40.17 -34.12
CA TYR A 7 14.45 -41.48 -34.62
C TYR A 7 15.14 -42.74 -34.06
N LYS A 8 14.35 -43.53 -33.31
CA LYS A 8 14.22 -45.01 -33.28
C LYS A 8 12.79 -45.27 -32.72
N HIS A 9 11.74 -45.70 -33.44
CA HIS A 9 11.45 -46.99 -34.11
C HIS A 9 11.76 -48.23 -33.23
N ARG A 10 10.86 -49.20 -32.98
CA ARG A 10 9.78 -49.76 -33.83
C ARG A 10 8.80 -50.69 -33.06
N GLN A 11 7.50 -50.62 -33.43
CA GLN A 11 6.51 -51.70 -33.74
C GLN A 11 6.12 -52.77 -32.68
N THR A 12 4.88 -52.85 -32.16
CA THR A 12 3.51 -53.24 -32.66
C THR A 12 3.21 -54.73 -32.69
N TYR A 13 2.08 -55.11 -32.05
CA TYR A 13 1.06 -56.15 -32.39
C TYR A 13 0.23 -56.45 -31.09
N VAL A 14 -1.08 -56.70 -30.99
CA VAL A 14 -2.26 -56.97 -31.85
C VAL A 14 -3.53 -56.59 -31.04
N LEU A 15 -4.61 -56.24 -31.76
CA LEU A 15 -6.07 -56.29 -31.47
C LEU A 15 -6.55 -57.10 -30.22
N ASN A 16 -7.73 -56.90 -29.59
CA ASN A 16 -9.06 -56.54 -30.07
C ASN A 16 -10.03 -56.33 -28.86
N LEU A 17 -11.03 -55.45 -29.06
CA LEU A 17 -12.45 -55.56 -28.67
C LEU A 17 -12.86 -55.93 -27.23
N LEU A 18 -13.52 -55.01 -26.51
CA LEU A 18 -14.99 -54.96 -26.30
C LEU A 18 -15.41 -53.96 -25.22
N ASN A 19 -16.52 -53.28 -25.52
CA ASN A 19 -17.28 -52.34 -24.70
C ASN A 19 -17.61 -52.85 -23.28
N ASN A 20 -17.53 -51.98 -22.28
CA ASN A 20 -18.37 -52.04 -21.10
C ASN A 20 -18.62 -50.63 -20.54
N PRO A 21 -19.85 -50.09 -20.60
CA PRO A 21 -20.18 -48.82 -19.98
C PRO A 21 -20.57 -48.99 -18.51
N ILE A 22 -20.01 -48.09 -17.69
CA ILE A 22 -20.65 -47.34 -16.60
C ILE A 22 -21.73 -48.08 -15.79
N ARG A 23 -21.46 -48.32 -14.50
CA ARG A 23 -22.52 -48.25 -13.49
C ARG A 23 -22.02 -47.63 -12.18
N ARG A 24 -22.54 -46.42 -11.94
CA ARG A 24 -22.56 -45.74 -10.64
C ARG A 24 -23.16 -46.66 -9.58
N VAL A 25 -22.49 -46.71 -8.44
CA VAL A 25 -22.97 -47.31 -7.19
C VAL A 25 -24.06 -46.39 -6.64
N PHE A 26 -25.32 -46.80 -6.78
CA PHE A 26 -26.43 -46.33 -5.95
C PHE A 26 -26.72 -47.44 -4.95
N THR A 27 -26.47 -47.18 -3.67
CA THR A 27 -26.94 -48.00 -2.55
C THR A 27 -28.42 -47.72 -2.34
N GLN A 28 -29.26 -48.57 -2.91
CA GLN A 28 -30.70 -48.61 -2.72
C GLN A 28 -30.99 -49.81 -1.81
N ASN A 29 -31.08 -49.58 -0.49
CA ASN A 29 -31.53 -50.59 0.46
C ASN A 29 -33.05 -50.71 0.34
N SER A 30 -33.51 -51.66 -0.47
CA SER A 30 -34.89 -52.13 -0.47
C SER A 30 -34.97 -53.51 0.18
N ILE A 31 -35.93 -53.59 1.09
CA ILE A 31 -36.28 -54.69 1.98
C ILE A 31 -36.68 -55.92 1.15
N ILE A 32 -35.97 -57.03 1.33
CA ILE A 32 -36.40 -58.37 0.92
C ILE A 32 -36.54 -59.20 2.19
N SER A 33 -37.78 -59.36 2.64
CA SER A 33 -38.15 -60.34 3.67
C SER A 33 -38.12 -61.73 3.02
N SER A 34 -37.08 -62.50 3.32
CA SER A 34 -36.94 -63.89 2.89
C SER A 34 -37.50 -64.85 3.94
N GLN A 35 -38.49 -65.63 3.50
CA GLN A 35 -38.63 -67.07 3.74
C GLN A 35 -38.79 -67.65 5.17
N LEU A 36 -39.02 -66.86 6.22
CA LEU A 36 -39.23 -67.45 7.57
C LEU A 36 -40.67 -67.53 8.09
N SER A 37 -41.68 -67.04 7.37
CA SER A 37 -43.08 -67.02 7.86
C SER A 37 -44.00 -68.08 7.24
N LEU A 38 -43.52 -68.90 6.30
CA LEU A 38 -44.32 -69.93 5.62
C LEU A 38 -44.15 -71.36 6.15
N GLU A 39 -43.20 -71.61 7.05
CA GLU A 39 -43.05 -72.92 7.72
C GLU A 39 -43.90 -73.08 9.00
N LEU A 40 -44.48 -72.00 9.54
CA LEU A 40 -45.27 -72.08 10.78
C LEU A 40 -46.75 -72.37 10.55
N LEU A 41 -47.25 -72.21 9.32
CA LEU A 41 -48.65 -72.46 8.95
C LEU A 41 -48.90 -73.87 8.40
N SER A 42 -47.86 -74.67 8.13
CA SER A 42 -48.00 -76.05 7.63
C SER A 42 -48.10 -77.12 8.74
N LYS A 43 -47.95 -76.74 10.01
CA LYS A 43 -47.94 -77.68 11.15
C LYS A 43 -49.17 -77.63 12.07
N LEU A 44 -50.22 -76.89 11.70
CA LEU A 44 -51.44 -76.78 12.52
C LEU A 44 -52.73 -77.25 11.81
N SER A 45 -52.64 -78.15 10.83
CA SER A 45 -53.80 -78.62 10.04
C SER A 45 -54.18 -80.09 10.24
N THR A 46 -53.54 -80.85 11.13
CA THR A 46 -53.97 -82.21 11.43
C THR A 46 -54.64 -82.26 12.79
N LYS A 47 -55.97 -82.15 12.77
CA LYS A 47 -56.97 -82.72 13.70
C LYS A 47 -58.12 -81.74 13.95
N LEU A 48 -59.09 -81.71 13.03
CA LEU A 48 -60.49 -81.49 13.42
C LEU A 48 -61.42 -81.95 12.28
N SER A 49 -61.78 -83.22 12.32
CA SER A 49 -62.95 -83.73 11.60
C SER A 49 -64.18 -83.44 12.45
N LEU A 50 -65.06 -82.53 12.04
CA LEU A 50 -66.51 -82.64 12.29
C LEU A 50 -67.28 -81.61 11.43
N LYS A 51 -68.38 -82.08 10.86
CA LYS A 51 -69.23 -81.45 9.82
C LYS A 51 -69.95 -80.18 10.32
N ILE A 52 -69.84 -79.04 9.61
CA ILE A 52 -70.73 -77.86 9.72
C ILE A 52 -70.84 -77.19 8.31
N PRO A 53 -72.01 -76.68 7.86
CA PRO A 53 -72.26 -76.39 6.44
C PRO A 53 -71.66 -75.08 5.91
N LEU A 54 -71.43 -75.12 4.61
CA LEU A 54 -70.77 -74.17 3.70
C LEU A 54 -71.54 -72.84 3.51
N ALA A 55 -71.75 -72.06 4.58
CA ALA A 55 -72.47 -70.77 4.49
C ALA A 55 -71.74 -69.55 5.07
N LEU A 56 -70.55 -69.71 5.68
CA LEU A 56 -69.81 -68.60 6.32
C LEU A 56 -68.47 -68.26 5.65
N ALA A 57 -68.17 -68.84 4.49
CA ALA A 57 -66.91 -68.62 3.77
C ALA A 57 -66.93 -67.37 2.87
N LEU A 58 -68.08 -66.73 2.66
CA LEU A 58 -68.21 -65.54 1.80
C LEU A 58 -68.02 -64.19 2.52
N LEU A 59 -67.84 -64.18 3.85
CA LEU A 59 -67.67 -62.92 4.61
C LEU A 59 -66.21 -62.49 4.85
N LEU A 60 -65.24 -63.30 4.42
CA LEU A 60 -63.80 -63.06 4.64
C LEU A 60 -63.06 -62.49 3.42
N LEU A 61 -63.79 -62.07 2.38
CA LEU A 61 -63.26 -61.42 1.18
C LEU A 61 -63.58 -59.91 1.12
N LEU A 62 -63.63 -59.25 2.28
CA LEU A 62 -63.57 -57.79 2.33
C LEU A 62 -62.09 -57.37 2.39
N PRO A 63 -61.60 -56.51 1.48
CA PRO A 63 -60.25 -56.00 1.56
C PRO A 63 -60.21 -55.01 2.73
N TYR A 64 -59.78 -55.45 3.90
CA TYR A 64 -59.34 -54.52 4.92
C TYR A 64 -58.01 -53.92 4.42
N SER A 65 -58.07 -52.69 3.94
CA SER A 65 -56.90 -51.87 3.70
C SER A 65 -56.13 -51.74 5.02
N LEU A 66 -54.95 -52.33 5.10
CA LEU A 66 -53.93 -51.93 6.07
C LEU A 66 -53.40 -50.55 5.65
N GLU A 67 -54.25 -49.53 5.69
CA GLU A 67 -53.78 -48.15 5.72
C GLU A 67 -53.06 -47.97 7.04
N SER A 68 -51.73 -47.82 6.91
CA SER A 68 -50.82 -47.08 7.79
C SER A 68 -51.47 -46.57 9.07
N GLN A 69 -51.40 -47.36 10.15
CA GLN A 69 -51.59 -46.85 11.50
C GLN A 69 -50.38 -45.96 11.82
N ALA A 70 -50.39 -44.72 11.34
CA ALA A 70 -49.47 -43.70 11.82
C ALA A 70 -49.85 -43.40 13.27
N LEU A 71 -48.96 -43.74 14.21
CA LEU A 71 -49.09 -43.25 15.59
C LEU A 71 -49.10 -41.72 15.53
N SER A 72 -50.26 -41.08 15.73
CA SER A 72 -50.30 -39.65 15.95
C SER A 72 -49.90 -39.39 17.40
N ALA A 73 -48.64 -39.05 17.61
CA ALA A 73 -48.20 -38.51 18.89
C ALA A 73 -48.57 -37.02 18.92
N THR A 74 -49.59 -36.65 19.68
CA THR A 74 -49.89 -35.24 19.98
C THR A 74 -49.05 -34.81 21.18
N THR A 75 -48.00 -34.04 20.95
CA THR A 75 -47.23 -33.44 22.04
C THR A 75 -47.98 -32.22 22.58
N PHE A 76 -48.19 -32.15 23.90
CA PHE A 76 -48.83 -30.99 24.56
C PHE A 76 -47.96 -29.72 24.47
N LYS A 77 -46.66 -29.89 24.21
CA LYS A 77 -45.70 -28.81 23.99
C LYS A 77 -45.12 -28.91 22.59
N ARG A 78 -44.80 -27.76 22.00
CA ARG A 78 -44.03 -27.65 20.76
C ARG A 78 -42.70 -28.40 20.95
N ILE A 79 -42.34 -29.26 20.00
CA ILE A 79 -41.02 -29.90 20.00
C ILE A 79 -40.00 -28.79 19.73
N HIS A 80 -39.04 -28.64 20.64
CA HIS A 80 -37.97 -27.66 20.49
C HIS A 80 -36.81 -28.31 19.74
N GLY A 81 -36.45 -27.66 18.65
CA GLY A 81 -35.38 -28.03 17.73
C GLY A 81 -34.10 -27.22 17.95
N THR A 82 -33.26 -27.16 16.92
CA THR A 82 -32.10 -26.26 16.89
C THR A 82 -32.31 -25.10 15.93
N ALA A 83 -31.62 -23.98 16.16
CA ALA A 83 -31.56 -22.91 15.16
C ALA A 83 -30.54 -23.29 14.08
N PRO A 84 -30.77 -22.91 12.81
CA PRO A 84 -29.74 -23.05 11.79
C PRO A 84 -28.53 -22.18 12.12
N TYR A 85 -27.34 -22.63 11.74
CA TYR A 85 -26.07 -21.95 12.01
C TYR A 85 -25.11 -22.02 10.81
N LEU A 86 -24.13 -21.12 10.78
CA LEU A 86 -23.05 -21.22 9.80
C LEU A 86 -21.96 -22.18 10.31
N THR A 87 -21.31 -22.89 9.39
CA THR A 87 -20.21 -23.79 9.74
C THR A 87 -19.25 -23.96 8.56
N PHE A 88 -17.95 -24.03 8.85
CA PHE A 88 -16.90 -24.13 7.83
C PHE A 88 -16.20 -25.49 7.81
N ASP A 89 -16.44 -26.31 8.83
CA ASP A 89 -15.82 -27.59 9.13
C ASP A 89 -16.85 -28.74 9.25
N GLY A 90 -18.01 -28.58 8.60
CA GLY A 90 -19.03 -29.64 8.51
C GLY A 90 -19.84 -29.84 9.79
N GLY A 91 -20.02 -28.79 10.58
CA GLY A 91 -20.85 -28.78 11.79
C GLY A 91 -20.08 -28.97 13.09
N VAL A 92 -18.75 -29.10 13.04
CA VAL A 92 -17.92 -29.23 14.25
C VAL A 92 -17.90 -27.92 15.03
N THR A 93 -17.72 -26.80 14.32
CA THR A 93 -17.80 -25.45 14.87
C THR A 93 -19.06 -24.77 14.39
N LYS A 94 -19.88 -24.29 15.34
CA LYS A 94 -21.10 -23.52 15.07
C LYS A 94 -20.80 -22.04 15.19
N VAL A 95 -20.83 -21.33 14.06
CA VAL A 95 -20.69 -19.89 14.04
C VAL A 95 -22.02 -19.26 14.38
N THR A 96 -22.08 -18.71 15.60
CA THR A 96 -23.30 -18.14 16.18
C THR A 96 -23.18 -16.64 16.42
N LYS A 97 -21.96 -16.08 16.35
CA LYS A 97 -21.72 -14.65 16.46
C LYS A 97 -21.07 -14.14 15.18
N ILE A 98 -21.35 -12.88 14.86
CA ILE A 98 -20.72 -12.23 13.71
C ILE A 98 -19.21 -12.06 13.92
N GLU A 99 -18.78 -11.91 15.18
CA GLU A 99 -17.39 -11.78 15.60
C GLU A 99 -16.54 -12.95 15.07
N ASP A 100 -17.12 -14.15 15.01
CA ASP A 100 -16.48 -15.37 14.52
C ASP A 100 -16.25 -15.34 12.98
N LEU A 101 -16.91 -14.42 12.25
CA LEU A 101 -16.77 -14.24 10.80
C LEU A 101 -15.81 -13.12 10.42
N LEU A 102 -15.49 -12.22 11.36
CA LEU A 102 -14.66 -11.05 11.09
C LEU A 102 -13.19 -11.27 11.45
N GLY A 103 -12.81 -12.50 11.75
CA GLY A 103 -11.42 -12.88 12.04
C GLY A 103 -10.53 -12.92 10.80
N ILE A 104 -9.23 -12.76 11.04
CA ILE A 104 -8.19 -12.94 10.03
C ILE A 104 -7.23 -14.05 10.44
N LYS A 105 -6.64 -14.73 9.46
CA LYS A 105 -5.58 -15.71 9.69
C LYS A 105 -4.42 -15.47 8.74
N LEU A 106 -3.23 -15.35 9.30
CA LEU A 106 -2.02 -15.09 8.52
C LEU A 106 -1.46 -16.37 7.89
N SER A 107 -0.54 -16.20 6.95
CA SER A 107 0.18 -17.26 6.23
C SER A 107 0.94 -18.22 7.18
N ASP A 108 1.37 -17.74 8.35
CA ASP A 108 2.05 -18.53 9.38
C ASP A 108 1.10 -19.27 10.34
N GLY A 109 -0.21 -19.14 10.15
CA GLY A 109 -1.24 -19.79 10.94
C GLY A 109 -1.68 -19.01 12.19
N ARG A 110 -1.09 -17.85 12.51
CA ARG A 110 -1.62 -16.97 13.57
C ARG A 110 -3.02 -16.50 13.21
N THR A 111 -3.95 -16.59 14.15
CA THR A 111 -5.35 -16.17 14.00
C THR A 111 -5.65 -15.00 14.92
N PHE A 112 -6.35 -13.99 14.39
CA PHE A 112 -6.79 -12.82 15.16
C PHE A 112 -8.29 -12.63 14.98
N ALA A 113 -9.03 -12.83 16.06
CA ALA A 113 -10.46 -12.55 16.11
C ALA A 113 -10.71 -11.14 16.68
N PRO A 114 -11.89 -10.53 16.45
CA PRO A 114 -12.20 -9.19 16.95
C PRO A 114 -11.96 -9.01 18.46
N GLN A 115 -12.30 -10.01 19.27
CA GLN A 115 -12.13 -9.99 20.72
C GLN A 115 -10.68 -10.04 21.20
N ASP A 116 -9.77 -10.58 20.37
CA ASP A 116 -8.37 -10.82 20.70
C ASP A 116 -7.42 -10.04 19.75
N ASN A 117 -7.90 -8.93 19.18
CA ASN A 117 -7.12 -8.10 18.27
C ASN A 117 -6.24 -7.11 19.05
N PRO A 118 -4.91 -7.30 19.12
CA PRO A 118 -4.03 -6.37 19.85
C PRO A 118 -3.61 -5.16 19.00
N SER A 119 -4.02 -5.11 17.73
CA SER A 119 -3.44 -4.20 16.76
C SER A 119 -3.92 -2.77 16.91
N SER A 120 -3.03 -1.83 16.60
CA SER A 120 -3.33 -0.40 16.56
C SER A 120 -2.43 0.28 15.52
N PRO A 121 -2.66 1.57 15.18
CA PRO A 121 -1.77 2.31 14.28
C PRO A 121 -0.31 2.36 14.76
N THR A 122 -0.06 2.23 16.07
CA THR A 122 1.30 2.28 16.65
C THR A 122 1.84 0.91 17.04
N SER A 123 1.00 -0.12 17.01
CA SER A 123 1.38 -1.50 17.32
C SER A 123 0.69 -2.45 16.33
N PRO A 124 1.08 -2.43 15.04
CA PRO A 124 0.47 -3.27 14.02
C PRO A 124 0.90 -4.75 14.16
N ILE A 125 0.09 -5.64 13.60
CA ILE A 125 0.43 -7.05 13.40
C ILE A 125 1.44 -7.15 12.26
N GLU A 126 2.62 -7.68 12.55
CA GLU A 126 3.67 -7.93 11.55
C GLU A 126 3.38 -9.20 10.75
N LEU A 127 3.47 -9.11 9.42
CA LEU A 127 3.45 -10.26 8.52
C LEU A 127 4.74 -11.07 8.63
N SER A 128 4.63 -12.39 8.49
CA SER A 128 5.75 -13.29 8.78
C SER A 128 6.71 -13.46 7.61
N ASN A 129 6.21 -13.42 6.38
CA ASN A 129 7.05 -13.65 5.20
C ASN A 129 7.24 -12.36 4.39
N VAL A 130 8.44 -12.22 3.85
CA VAL A 130 8.75 -11.18 2.87
C VAL A 130 8.01 -11.49 1.56
N GLY A 131 7.26 -10.51 1.06
CA GLY A 131 6.49 -10.65 -0.18
C GLY A 131 5.04 -11.12 0.00
N ASP A 132 4.61 -11.40 1.24
CA ASP A 132 3.19 -11.63 1.53
C ASP A 132 2.36 -10.40 1.13
N THR A 133 1.18 -10.67 0.59
CA THR A 133 0.15 -9.70 0.20
C THR A 133 -1.10 -9.89 1.05
N PHE A 134 -2.10 -9.02 0.90
CA PHE A 134 -3.40 -9.22 1.56
C PHE A 134 -4.20 -10.40 0.97
N ALA A 135 -3.82 -10.94 -0.18
CA ALA A 135 -4.38 -12.18 -0.72
C ALA A 135 -3.95 -13.41 0.09
N ASP A 136 -2.81 -13.33 0.79
CA ASP A 136 -2.27 -14.40 1.63
C ASP A 136 -2.85 -14.40 3.05
N ILE A 137 -3.60 -13.36 3.42
CA ILE A 137 -4.36 -13.31 4.66
C ILE A 137 -5.72 -13.96 4.44
N GLU A 138 -5.96 -15.10 5.10
CA GLU A 138 -7.23 -15.80 5.06
C GLU A 138 -8.30 -15.00 5.81
N MET A 139 -9.43 -14.74 5.12
CA MET A 139 -10.60 -14.02 5.60
C MET A 139 -11.84 -14.71 5.06
N ILE A 140 -13.02 -14.42 5.62
CA ILE A 140 -14.29 -14.90 5.07
C ILE A 140 -14.57 -14.33 3.67
N VAL A 141 -14.10 -13.10 3.42
CA VAL A 141 -14.17 -12.46 2.11
C VAL A 141 -13.13 -13.11 1.18
N PRO A 142 -13.53 -13.67 0.03
CA PRO A 142 -12.62 -14.34 -0.89
C PRO A 142 -11.50 -13.41 -1.41
N PRO A 143 -10.30 -13.93 -1.76
CA PRO A 143 -9.19 -13.10 -2.25
C PRO A 143 -9.47 -12.30 -3.53
N SER A 144 -10.45 -12.71 -4.33
CA SER A 144 -10.82 -12.06 -5.60
C SER A 144 -12.03 -11.12 -5.49
N SER A 145 -12.47 -10.79 -4.28
CA SER A 145 -13.64 -9.93 -4.02
C SER A 145 -13.40 -9.04 -2.81
N ASP A 146 -14.10 -7.92 -2.76
CA ASP A 146 -14.14 -7.03 -1.60
C ASP A 146 -15.41 -7.24 -0.76
N SER A 147 -16.25 -8.20 -1.13
CA SER A 147 -17.42 -8.58 -0.34
C SER A 147 -17.87 -10.02 -0.57
N ILE A 148 -18.68 -10.53 0.35
CA ILE A 148 -19.38 -11.81 0.25
C ILE A 148 -20.77 -11.71 0.88
N ASN A 149 -21.79 -12.25 0.21
CA ASN A 149 -23.12 -12.37 0.81
C ASN A 149 -23.19 -13.64 1.66
N ILE A 150 -23.91 -13.59 2.78
CA ILE A 150 -24.13 -14.78 3.61
C ILE A 150 -24.89 -15.86 2.82
N ASN A 151 -25.76 -15.45 1.88
CA ASN A 151 -26.44 -16.37 0.98
C ASN A 151 -25.47 -17.16 0.07
N ASP A 152 -24.34 -16.57 -0.31
CA ASP A 152 -23.32 -17.26 -1.12
C ASP A 152 -22.61 -18.34 -0.29
N LEU A 153 -22.45 -18.12 1.02
CA LEU A 153 -21.93 -19.14 1.96
C LEU A 153 -22.92 -20.31 2.08
N VAL A 154 -24.22 -20.02 2.19
CA VAL A 154 -25.27 -21.05 2.20
C VAL A 154 -25.26 -21.87 0.90
N ALA A 155 -25.15 -21.22 -0.25
CA ALA A 155 -25.05 -21.88 -1.55
C ALA A 155 -23.81 -22.79 -1.68
N GLN A 156 -22.72 -22.47 -0.96
CA GLN A 156 -21.52 -23.31 -0.85
C GLN A 156 -21.65 -24.45 0.17
N GLY A 157 -22.81 -24.58 0.83
CA GLY A 157 -23.03 -25.59 1.86
C GLY A 157 -22.36 -25.26 3.21
N LYS A 158 -22.03 -23.98 3.47
CA LYS A 158 -21.40 -23.53 4.72
C LYS A 158 -22.42 -23.22 5.82
N TRP A 159 -23.40 -24.10 5.99
CA TRP A 159 -24.45 -23.99 7.00
C TRP A 159 -24.84 -25.37 7.51
N GLY A 160 -25.46 -25.42 8.69
CA GLY A 160 -25.94 -26.64 9.31
C GLY A 160 -27.17 -26.39 10.16
N ASP A 161 -27.89 -27.47 10.41
CA ASP A 161 -29.06 -27.52 11.28
C ASP A 161 -29.22 -28.96 11.78
N ASP A 162 -29.22 -29.18 13.10
CA ASP A 162 -29.01 -30.52 13.66
C ASP A 162 -30.23 -31.43 13.50
N ASP A 163 -31.41 -30.83 13.38
CA ASP A 163 -32.71 -31.48 13.19
C ASP A 163 -33.20 -31.49 11.73
N GLY A 164 -32.48 -30.82 10.83
CA GLY A 164 -32.65 -30.99 9.38
C GLY A 164 -33.81 -30.21 8.77
N ASP A 165 -34.25 -29.12 9.39
CA ASP A 165 -35.37 -28.29 8.96
C ASP A 165 -35.10 -27.49 7.68
N GLY A 166 -33.84 -27.38 7.27
CA GLY A 166 -33.42 -26.74 6.02
C GLY A 166 -33.20 -27.69 4.83
N GLN A 167 -33.49 -28.99 4.96
CA GLN A 167 -33.21 -29.96 3.90
C GLN A 167 -34.13 -29.76 2.67
N GLY A 168 -33.53 -29.50 1.51
CA GLY A 168 -34.24 -29.36 0.22
C GLY A 168 -33.85 -28.09 -0.55
N ALA A 169 -34.22 -28.03 -1.82
CA ALA A 169 -33.97 -26.85 -2.65
C ALA A 169 -34.79 -25.66 -2.12
N GLY A 170 -34.10 -24.58 -1.71
CA GLY A 170 -34.74 -23.39 -1.15
C GLY A 170 -35.20 -23.54 0.31
N GLY A 171 -34.77 -24.61 1.01
CA GLY A 171 -35.10 -24.83 2.42
C GLY A 171 -34.42 -23.85 3.39
N VAL A 172 -33.43 -23.09 2.91
CA VAL A 172 -32.67 -22.11 3.68
C VAL A 172 -32.58 -20.79 2.94
N THR A 173 -32.77 -19.71 3.68
CA THR A 173 -32.55 -18.34 3.22
C THR A 173 -31.57 -17.64 4.14
N ALA A 174 -30.69 -16.83 3.57
CA ALA A 174 -29.80 -15.98 4.34
C ALA A 174 -29.81 -14.55 3.83
N LEU A 175 -29.76 -13.61 4.76
CA LEU A 175 -29.60 -12.18 4.51
C LEU A 175 -28.33 -11.68 5.18
N GLY A 176 -27.77 -10.61 4.63
CA GLY A 176 -26.55 -9.99 5.14
C GLY A 176 -25.35 -10.18 4.23
N SER A 177 -24.35 -9.34 4.45
CA SER A 177 -23.10 -9.33 3.70
C SER A 177 -21.95 -8.89 4.59
N ILE A 178 -20.74 -9.31 4.19
CA ILE A 178 -19.50 -8.88 4.79
C ILE A 178 -18.68 -8.20 3.70
N SER A 179 -18.20 -6.99 3.98
CA SER A 179 -17.31 -6.22 3.10
C SER A 179 -15.92 -6.06 3.70
N LEU A 180 -14.96 -5.88 2.81
CA LEU A 180 -13.55 -5.66 3.08
C LEU A 180 -13.15 -4.32 2.45
N ALA A 181 -12.46 -3.50 3.22
CA ALA A 181 -11.74 -2.33 2.72
C ALA A 181 -10.31 -2.36 3.25
N ILE A 182 -9.35 -2.08 2.38
CA ILE A 182 -7.93 -2.02 2.75
C ILE A 182 -7.39 -0.67 2.33
N THR A 183 -6.76 0.04 3.28
CA THR A 183 -6.08 1.30 3.00
C THR A 183 -4.64 1.28 3.50
N ASP A 184 -3.76 2.03 2.84
CA ASP A 184 -2.46 2.36 3.41
C ASP A 184 -2.58 3.41 4.53
N LYS A 185 -1.44 3.74 5.16
CA LYS A 185 -1.37 4.74 6.24
C LYS A 185 -1.78 6.16 5.82
N ASP A 186 -1.72 6.45 4.51
CA ASP A 186 -2.05 7.75 3.93
C ASP A 186 -3.52 7.77 3.43
N GLY A 187 -4.24 6.66 3.56
CA GLY A 187 -5.67 6.52 3.23
C GLY A 187 -5.95 6.05 1.80
N ASN A 188 -4.94 5.67 1.02
CA ASN A 188 -5.16 5.18 -0.35
C ASN A 188 -5.66 3.74 -0.32
N THR A 189 -6.63 3.42 -1.18
CA THR A 189 -7.16 2.06 -1.32
C THR A 189 -6.11 1.11 -1.91
N ILE A 190 -5.98 -0.07 -1.32
CA ILE A 190 -5.03 -1.11 -1.71
C ILE A 190 -5.80 -2.36 -2.10
N ASN A 191 -5.45 -2.98 -3.23
CA ASN A 191 -6.05 -4.25 -3.64
C ASN A 191 -5.38 -5.42 -2.92
N ARG A 192 -6.10 -6.54 -2.83
CA ARG A 192 -5.59 -7.73 -2.13
C ARG A 192 -4.28 -8.27 -2.71
N SER A 193 -4.12 -8.20 -4.02
CA SER A 193 -2.95 -8.69 -4.76
C SER A 193 -1.80 -7.68 -4.88
N ASP A 194 -1.97 -6.45 -4.37
CA ASP A 194 -0.95 -5.42 -4.51
C ASP A 194 0.28 -5.77 -3.67
N ALA A 195 1.46 -5.50 -4.24
CA ALA A 195 2.71 -5.63 -3.52
C ALA A 195 2.76 -4.58 -2.39
N LEU A 196 3.07 -5.02 -1.19
CA LEU A 196 3.12 -4.14 -0.02
C LEU A 196 4.47 -3.43 0.07
N ASN A 197 4.42 -2.19 0.50
CA ASN A 197 5.59 -1.36 0.80
C ASN A 197 5.55 -0.89 2.26
N ILE A 198 6.64 -1.08 3.00
CA ILE A 198 6.75 -0.64 4.40
C ILE A 198 6.64 0.89 4.57
N CYS A 199 6.96 1.67 3.52
CA CYS A 199 6.79 3.13 3.52
C CYS A 199 5.33 3.59 3.54
N ASN A 200 4.42 2.68 3.23
CA ASN A 200 2.97 2.87 3.22
C ASN A 200 2.31 2.17 4.44
N ALA A 201 3.09 1.45 5.24
CA ALA A 201 2.63 0.77 6.46
C ALA A 201 2.52 1.75 7.66
N PRO A 202 1.69 1.46 8.67
CA PRO A 202 0.79 0.31 8.74
C PRO A 202 -0.41 0.47 7.80
N TYR A 203 -0.85 -0.65 7.25
CA TYR A 203 -2.08 -0.75 6.48
C TYR A 203 -3.24 -1.02 7.42
N LYS A 204 -4.42 -0.52 7.04
CA LYS A 204 -5.66 -0.73 7.76
C LYS A 204 -6.57 -1.65 6.97
N VAL A 205 -6.91 -2.80 7.56
CA VAL A 205 -7.87 -3.77 7.03
C VAL A 205 -9.16 -3.62 7.82
N THR A 206 -10.23 -3.20 7.15
CA THR A 206 -11.55 -3.03 7.75
C THR A 206 -12.49 -4.12 7.24
N LEU A 207 -13.01 -4.95 8.14
CA LEU A 207 -14.07 -5.91 7.85
C LEU A 207 -15.37 -5.43 8.48
N SER A 208 -16.42 -5.30 7.68
CA SER A 208 -17.72 -4.79 8.11
C SER A 208 -18.83 -5.75 7.75
N SER A 209 -19.74 -6.01 8.69
CA SER A 209 -20.94 -6.81 8.49
C SER A 209 -22.18 -5.93 8.60
N THR A 210 -23.11 -6.13 7.67
CA THR A 210 -24.46 -5.52 7.72
C THR A 210 -25.39 -6.19 8.74
N GLY A 211 -24.88 -7.15 9.52
CA GLY A 211 -25.72 -8.09 10.23
C GLY A 211 -26.55 -8.94 9.26
N GLY A 212 -27.49 -9.70 9.80
CA GLY A 212 -28.34 -10.53 8.96
C GLY A 212 -29.06 -11.64 9.71
N ASN A 213 -29.60 -12.58 8.97
CA ASN A 213 -30.22 -13.78 9.52
C ASN A 213 -29.99 -14.99 8.64
N LEU A 214 -30.04 -16.16 9.26
CA LEU A 214 -30.12 -17.45 8.59
C LEU A 214 -31.44 -18.08 9.03
N ALA A 215 -32.30 -18.43 8.08
CA ALA A 215 -33.64 -18.93 8.35
C ALA A 215 -33.93 -20.18 7.52
N THR A 216 -34.45 -21.20 8.20
CA THR A 216 -34.97 -22.43 7.61
C THR A 216 -36.46 -22.30 7.33
N GLN A 217 -36.98 -23.14 6.44
CA GLN A 217 -38.41 -23.20 6.13
C GLN A 217 -39.23 -23.72 7.34
N TYR A 218 -38.66 -24.64 8.10
CA TYR A 218 -39.26 -25.26 9.29
C TYR A 218 -38.36 -25.04 10.52
N GLY A 219 -38.77 -25.56 11.68
CA GLY A 219 -37.96 -25.53 12.90
C GLY A 219 -38.38 -24.51 13.94
N GLU A 220 -38.07 -24.82 15.20
CA GLU A 220 -38.40 -24.00 16.38
C GLU A 220 -37.23 -24.06 17.37
N PRO A 221 -36.27 -23.12 17.32
CA PRO A 221 -36.32 -21.85 16.57
C PRO A 221 -35.98 -21.95 15.07
N ARG A 222 -36.80 -21.34 14.20
CA ARG A 222 -36.62 -21.33 12.73
C ARG A 222 -35.45 -20.50 12.17
N SER A 223 -34.78 -19.72 13.01
CA SER A 223 -33.79 -18.74 12.52
C SER A 223 -32.77 -18.35 13.57
N SER A 224 -31.56 -18.05 13.11
CA SER A 224 -30.53 -17.35 13.87
C SER A 224 -30.28 -15.96 13.26
N THR A 225 -29.82 -15.03 14.10
CA THR A 225 -29.55 -13.64 13.68
C THR A 225 -28.11 -13.27 13.99
N PHE A 226 -27.50 -12.51 13.10
CA PHE A 226 -26.18 -11.92 13.27
C PHE A 226 -26.32 -10.42 13.46
N SER A 227 -25.63 -9.87 14.45
CA SER A 227 -25.56 -8.43 14.66
C SER A 227 -24.70 -7.76 13.59
N GLU A 228 -24.93 -6.47 13.37
CA GLU A 228 -23.98 -5.60 12.70
C GLU A 228 -22.67 -5.53 13.49
N GLY A 229 -21.56 -5.28 12.80
CA GLY A 229 -20.24 -5.20 13.43
C GLY A 229 -19.18 -4.72 12.46
N THR A 230 -18.14 -4.10 13.00
CA THR A 230 -16.96 -3.70 12.23
C THR A 230 -15.71 -3.89 13.07
N VAL A 231 -14.64 -4.37 12.45
CA VAL A 231 -13.32 -4.53 13.07
C VAL A 231 -12.26 -3.92 12.16
N GLU A 232 -11.24 -3.32 12.77
CA GLU A 232 -10.06 -2.81 12.07
C GLU A 232 -8.82 -3.57 12.54
N TYR A 233 -8.05 -4.09 11.59
CA TYR A 233 -6.73 -4.67 11.84
C TYR A 233 -5.66 -3.78 11.23
N TYR A 234 -4.62 -3.49 11.99
CA TYR A 234 -3.46 -2.76 11.52
C TYR A 234 -2.33 -3.73 11.20
N ILE A 235 -1.86 -3.76 9.95
CA ILE A 235 -0.90 -4.73 9.44
C ILE A 235 0.38 -4.03 8.97
N THR A 236 1.55 -4.61 9.27
CA THR A 236 2.85 -4.13 8.78
C THR A 236 3.67 -5.26 8.14
N LEU A 237 4.68 -4.89 7.36
CA LEU A 237 5.64 -5.83 6.78
C LEU A 237 6.72 -6.22 7.81
N PRO A 238 7.37 -7.38 7.62
CA PRO A 238 8.53 -7.76 8.44
C PRO A 238 9.64 -6.72 8.35
N SER A 239 10.33 -6.49 9.48
CA SER A 239 11.32 -5.42 9.64
C SER A 239 12.50 -5.56 8.66
N GLN A 240 12.44 -4.81 7.57
CA GLN A 240 13.62 -4.37 6.82
C GLN A 240 13.59 -2.86 6.88
N PRO A 241 14.50 -2.22 7.64
CA PRO A 241 14.45 -0.79 7.76
C PRO A 241 14.79 -0.16 6.42
N VAL A 242 14.07 0.91 6.10
CA VAL A 242 14.22 1.63 4.84
C VAL A 242 14.13 3.12 5.08
N ILE A 243 14.70 3.88 4.14
CA ILE A 243 14.50 5.32 4.05
C ILE A 243 13.45 5.54 2.97
N CYS A 244 12.28 6.05 3.35
CA CYS A 244 11.12 6.18 2.48
C CYS A 244 11.10 7.49 1.71
N ALA A 245 11.51 8.55 2.40
CA ALA A 245 11.61 9.89 1.86
C ALA A 245 12.77 10.62 2.53
N VAL A 246 13.15 11.74 1.92
CA VAL A 246 14.05 12.72 2.51
C VAL A 246 13.39 14.09 2.50
N ARG A 247 13.50 14.78 3.63
CA ARG A 247 12.72 15.97 3.94
C ARG A 247 13.61 17.20 3.96
N PRO A 248 13.71 17.94 2.84
CA PRO A 248 14.13 19.34 2.89
C PRO A 248 12.98 20.19 3.47
N ASN A 249 13.12 21.51 3.43
CA ASN A 249 12.03 22.43 3.74
C ASN A 249 10.79 22.15 2.87
N LEU A 250 9.65 21.85 3.50
CA LEU A 250 8.39 21.50 2.84
C LEU A 250 7.57 22.70 2.38
N ASN A 251 7.86 23.92 2.84
CA ASN A 251 7.11 25.12 2.45
C ASN A 251 7.14 25.32 0.93
N TYR A 252 6.03 25.72 0.31
CA TYR A 252 5.90 25.79 -1.16
C TYR A 252 6.15 24.42 -1.81
N GLY A 253 5.46 23.38 -1.32
CA GLY A 253 5.49 22.03 -1.87
C GLY A 253 4.09 21.41 -2.00
N THR A 254 3.03 22.21 -1.90
CA THR A 254 1.63 21.80 -2.08
C THR A 254 1.06 22.42 -3.34
N ASP A 255 -0.14 21.97 -3.74
CA ASP A 255 -0.93 22.59 -4.81
C ASP A 255 -0.11 22.79 -6.10
N ASP A 256 -0.09 24.00 -6.65
CA ASP A 256 0.63 24.34 -7.89
C ASP A 256 2.16 24.21 -7.78
N HIS A 257 2.70 24.06 -6.56
CA HIS A 257 4.13 23.83 -6.33
C HIS A 257 4.45 22.37 -6.05
N ALA A 258 3.43 21.51 -5.92
CA ALA A 258 3.65 20.09 -5.67
C ALA A 258 4.37 19.46 -6.87
N GLY A 259 5.37 18.63 -6.58
CA GLY A 259 6.01 17.79 -7.59
C GLY A 259 5.12 16.63 -8.02
N PRO A 260 5.56 15.84 -9.02
CA PRO A 260 4.94 14.57 -9.36
C PRO A 260 4.84 13.66 -8.12
N SER A 261 3.72 12.97 -7.91
CA SER A 261 3.51 12.09 -6.75
C SER A 261 4.51 10.94 -6.64
N SER A 262 5.15 10.55 -7.75
CA SER A 262 6.24 9.57 -7.79
C SER A 262 7.58 10.10 -7.28
N MET A 263 7.70 11.41 -7.07
CA MET A 263 8.95 12.09 -6.70
C MET A 263 8.80 12.91 -5.42
N TRP A 264 7.65 13.54 -5.20
CA TRP A 264 7.42 14.47 -4.10
C TRP A 264 6.12 14.13 -3.37
N ASN A 265 6.22 14.01 -2.06
CA ASN A 265 5.08 13.93 -1.16
C ASN A 265 5.04 15.22 -0.31
N PRO A 266 3.96 16.03 -0.36
CA PRO A 266 3.91 17.31 0.35
C PRO A 266 4.10 17.23 1.88
N ALA A 267 3.81 16.09 2.50
CA ALA A 267 3.98 15.88 3.94
C ALA A 267 5.35 15.28 4.30
N LYS A 268 5.99 14.55 3.38
CA LYS A 268 7.21 13.78 3.67
C LYS A 268 8.48 14.35 3.03
N GLY A 269 8.39 14.93 1.84
CA GLY A 269 9.51 15.43 1.05
C GLY A 269 9.74 14.62 -0.23
N PHE A 270 11.00 14.51 -0.67
CA PHE A 270 11.35 13.74 -1.86
C PHE A 270 11.35 12.24 -1.57
N LEU A 271 10.64 11.47 -2.38
CA LEU A 271 10.65 10.01 -2.31
C LEU A 271 12.00 9.46 -2.77
N VAL A 272 12.51 8.45 -2.07
CA VAL A 272 13.75 7.77 -2.48
C VAL A 272 13.52 7.07 -3.82
N GLN A 273 14.31 7.42 -4.83
CA GLN A 273 14.18 6.89 -6.18
C GLN A 273 14.95 5.57 -6.34
N SER A 274 16.10 5.43 -5.68
CA SER A 274 16.88 4.19 -5.70
C SER A 274 17.89 4.13 -4.54
N THR A 275 18.11 2.94 -3.98
CA THR A 275 19.22 2.65 -3.04
C THR A 275 20.42 1.98 -3.72
N ASN A 276 20.32 1.65 -5.01
CA ASN A 276 21.42 1.11 -5.81
C ASN A 276 22.46 2.22 -6.11
N PRO A 277 23.75 2.03 -5.76
CA PRO A 277 24.80 3.03 -5.97
C PRO A 277 24.92 3.57 -7.38
N SER A 278 24.69 2.73 -8.40
CA SER A 278 24.74 3.14 -9.82
C SER A 278 23.66 4.16 -10.20
N SER A 279 22.63 4.30 -9.37
CA SER A 279 21.44 5.13 -9.62
C SER A 279 21.26 6.25 -8.59
N TYR A 280 22.26 6.52 -7.73
CA TYR A 280 22.21 7.63 -6.78
C TYR A 280 22.03 9.00 -7.43
N GLY A 281 22.39 9.15 -8.71
CA GLY A 281 22.14 10.36 -9.47
C GLY A 281 20.65 10.70 -9.69
N LEU A 282 19.72 9.80 -9.36
CA LEU A 282 18.27 10.03 -9.42
C LEU A 282 17.70 10.61 -8.12
N ASN A 283 18.43 10.50 -7.00
CA ASN A 283 17.96 10.96 -5.71
C ASN A 283 18.23 12.46 -5.50
N PHE A 284 17.41 13.07 -4.66
CA PHE A 284 17.71 14.36 -4.06
C PHE A 284 18.91 14.23 -3.10
N PRO A 285 19.70 15.29 -2.88
CA PRO A 285 19.80 16.48 -3.70
C PRO A 285 20.77 16.30 -4.88
N THR A 286 20.53 17.06 -5.97
CA THR A 286 21.52 17.26 -7.04
C THR A 286 22.22 18.61 -6.96
N THR A 287 21.69 19.52 -6.16
CA THR A 287 22.23 20.86 -5.89
C THR A 287 22.55 21.02 -4.41
N GLY A 288 23.46 21.91 -4.04
CA GLY A 288 23.76 22.13 -2.61
C GLY A 288 24.40 23.47 -2.32
N ALA A 289 24.40 23.83 -1.05
CA ALA A 289 25.12 24.97 -0.49
C ALA A 289 25.50 24.66 0.96
N ASP A 290 26.42 25.44 1.52
CA ASP A 290 26.89 25.22 2.89
C ASP A 290 25.74 25.32 3.89
N ARG A 291 25.67 24.35 4.81
CA ARG A 291 24.67 24.20 5.87
C ARG A 291 23.23 24.04 5.40
N LEU A 292 22.98 23.73 4.14
CA LEU A 292 21.70 23.14 3.78
C LEU A 292 21.60 21.74 4.37
N TYR A 293 20.40 21.39 4.82
CA TYR A 293 20.14 20.12 5.49
C TYR A 293 18.80 19.53 5.10
N PHE A 294 18.69 18.21 5.24
CA PHE A 294 17.44 17.48 5.06
C PHE A 294 17.39 16.31 6.03
N ASP A 295 16.18 15.90 6.40
CA ASP A 295 15.98 14.82 7.35
C ASP A 295 15.64 13.51 6.63
N LEU A 296 16.10 12.37 7.14
CA LEU A 296 15.78 11.05 6.61
C LEU A 296 14.51 10.50 7.26
N ASP A 297 13.51 10.14 6.47
CA ASP A 297 12.29 9.46 6.92
C ASP A 297 12.53 7.95 6.97
N ILE A 298 13.00 7.46 8.12
CA ILE A 298 13.39 6.07 8.34
C ILE A 298 12.24 5.31 8.98
N VAL A 299 11.87 4.17 8.39
CA VAL A 299 10.78 3.31 8.85
C VAL A 299 11.31 1.89 9.08
N GLY A 300 10.70 1.15 10.01
CA GLY A 300 11.03 -0.24 10.31
C GLY A 300 12.05 -0.41 11.45
N ILE A 301 12.58 0.69 11.99
CA ILE A 301 13.52 0.70 13.12
C ILE A 301 13.43 2.03 13.90
N ASP A 302 13.86 2.01 15.16
CA ASP A 302 14.17 3.24 15.91
C ASP A 302 15.44 3.90 15.35
N ALA A 303 15.24 4.95 14.56
CA ALA A 303 16.31 5.67 13.89
C ALA A 303 17.33 6.32 14.85
N SER A 304 16.99 6.50 16.13
CA SER A 304 17.92 7.04 17.14
C SER A 304 19.05 6.07 17.50
N GLN A 305 18.86 4.78 17.19
CA GLN A 305 19.83 3.70 17.46
C GLN A 305 20.87 3.54 16.33
N LEU A 306 20.66 4.22 15.20
CA LEU A 306 21.55 4.11 14.04
C LEU A 306 22.82 4.94 14.24
N SER A 307 23.96 4.29 14.04
CA SER A 307 25.27 4.92 13.89
C SER A 307 25.59 5.10 12.41
N TRP A 308 26.02 6.30 12.03
CA TRP A 308 26.15 6.70 10.63
C TRP A 308 27.60 6.77 10.16
N SER A 309 27.81 6.33 8.93
CA SER A 309 29.04 6.54 8.17
C SER A 309 28.71 7.23 6.85
N VAL A 310 29.57 8.16 6.43
CA VAL A 310 29.44 8.90 5.17
C VAL A 310 30.67 8.62 4.34
N THR A 311 30.46 8.06 3.16
CA THR A 311 31.52 7.85 2.17
C THR A 311 31.29 8.79 0.99
N THR A 312 32.35 9.44 0.54
CA THR A 312 32.33 10.32 -0.63
C THR A 312 33.15 9.72 -1.75
N TYR A 313 32.61 9.77 -2.96
CA TYR A 313 33.26 9.26 -4.17
C TYR A 313 33.31 10.35 -5.24
N GLY A 314 34.48 10.48 -5.87
CA GLY A 314 34.74 11.55 -6.83
C GLY A 314 34.82 12.93 -6.18
N GLY A 315 35.03 13.95 -7.00
CA GLY A 315 35.20 15.33 -6.54
C GLY A 315 36.53 15.60 -5.84
N SER A 316 36.65 16.81 -5.28
CA SER A 316 37.88 17.35 -4.69
C SER A 316 37.95 17.22 -3.16
N GLY A 317 36.93 16.60 -2.55
CA GLY A 317 36.79 16.50 -1.09
C GLY A 317 36.38 17.81 -0.39
N ASP A 318 36.06 18.85 -1.16
CA ASP A 318 35.70 20.17 -0.64
C ASP A 318 34.30 20.24 -0.05
N ILE A 319 33.43 19.32 -0.48
CA ILE A 319 32.08 19.18 0.06
C ILE A 319 32.05 17.89 0.88
N THR A 320 31.54 18.00 2.10
CA THR A 320 31.31 16.87 3.02
C THR A 320 29.85 16.87 3.48
N ALA A 321 29.39 15.72 3.94
CA ALA A 321 28.08 15.59 4.58
C ALA A 321 28.26 15.00 5.97
N THR A 322 27.48 15.47 6.93
CA THR A 322 27.42 14.93 8.28
C THR A 322 26.00 14.46 8.58
N VAL A 323 25.88 13.38 9.36
CA VAL A 323 24.57 12.86 9.80
C VAL A 323 24.50 12.96 11.31
N ASN A 324 23.48 13.65 11.83
CA ASN A 324 23.30 13.89 13.25
C ASN A 324 21.84 13.66 13.67
N TRP A 325 21.63 13.26 14.93
CA TRP A 325 20.30 13.22 15.52
C TRP A 325 19.91 14.61 16.04
N VAL A 326 18.90 15.25 15.44
CA VAL A 326 18.50 16.63 15.72
C VAL A 326 16.98 16.70 15.90
N TYR A 327 16.51 17.12 17.07
CA TYR A 327 15.06 17.26 17.39
C TYR A 327 14.21 16.04 16.97
N SER A 328 14.70 14.84 17.27
CA SER A 328 14.06 13.56 16.92
C SER A 328 14.08 13.18 15.43
N ASN A 329 14.93 13.82 14.63
CA ASN A 329 15.14 13.49 13.23
C ASN A 329 16.59 13.11 12.96
N THR A 330 16.81 12.21 11.99
CA THR A 330 18.14 11.94 11.44
C THR A 330 18.43 12.97 10.35
N GLN A 331 19.19 14.00 10.68
CA GLN A 331 19.47 15.13 9.80
C GLN A 331 20.81 14.96 9.08
N VAL A 332 20.79 15.14 7.76
CA VAL A 332 21.97 15.23 6.90
C VAL A 332 22.28 16.70 6.65
N THR A 333 23.49 17.16 6.95
CA THR A 333 23.94 18.54 6.69
C THR A 333 25.07 18.54 5.69
N LEU A 334 24.94 19.34 4.62
CA LEU A 334 26.01 19.58 3.65
C LEU A 334 26.95 20.68 4.16
N ASN A 335 28.25 20.48 4.00
CA ASN A 335 29.28 21.44 4.39
C ASN A 335 30.23 21.65 3.22
N GLY A 336 30.61 22.89 2.95
CA GLY A 336 31.51 23.19 1.84
C GLY A 336 31.87 24.67 1.73
N PRO A 337 32.41 25.09 0.57
CA PRO A 337 32.81 26.47 0.35
C PRO A 337 31.63 27.43 0.49
N LYS A 338 31.79 28.47 1.30
CA LYS A 338 30.88 29.61 1.41
C LYS A 338 31.67 30.91 1.51
N ALA A 339 31.05 32.02 1.11
CA ALA A 339 31.60 33.34 1.35
C ALA A 339 31.60 33.64 2.87
N ASP A 340 32.67 34.23 3.38
CA ASP A 340 32.68 34.81 4.72
C ASP A 340 32.16 36.26 4.72
N SER A 341 32.01 36.85 5.90
CA SER A 341 31.50 38.22 6.04
C SER A 341 32.38 39.25 5.33
N THR A 342 33.68 39.05 5.27
CA THR A 342 34.63 39.92 4.56
C THR A 342 34.39 39.86 3.06
N GLN A 343 34.26 38.65 2.50
CA GLN A 343 33.98 38.42 1.08
C GLN A 343 32.59 38.96 0.70
N MET A 344 31.56 38.74 1.52
CA MET A 344 30.21 39.26 1.27
C MET A 344 30.19 40.80 1.20
N ASN A 345 30.97 41.46 2.06
CA ASN A 345 31.01 42.93 2.16
C ASN A 345 31.96 43.62 1.17
N SER A 346 32.74 42.85 0.42
CA SER A 346 33.62 43.38 -0.63
C SER A 346 32.89 43.44 -1.97
N ASP A 347 33.24 44.42 -2.80
CA ASP A 347 32.81 44.47 -4.20
C ASP A 347 33.65 43.56 -5.10
N ASN A 348 34.89 43.28 -4.68
CA ASN A 348 35.85 42.42 -5.37
C ASN A 348 36.47 41.44 -4.34
N PRO A 349 35.73 40.40 -3.92
CA PRO A 349 36.20 39.45 -2.92
C PRO A 349 37.38 38.61 -3.43
N SER A 350 38.14 38.05 -2.50
CA SER A 350 39.11 37.00 -2.83
C SER A 350 38.40 35.73 -3.32
N PRO A 351 39.00 34.96 -4.25
CA PRO A 351 38.39 33.74 -4.78
C PRO A 351 38.09 32.70 -3.71
N LEU A 352 37.02 31.94 -3.92
CA LEU A 352 36.70 30.74 -3.14
C LEU A 352 37.25 29.49 -3.83
N ARG A 353 37.56 28.47 -3.05
CA ARG A 353 37.84 27.14 -3.61
C ARG A 353 36.59 26.64 -4.33
N ARG A 354 36.77 26.19 -5.58
CA ARG A 354 35.71 25.59 -6.39
C ARG A 354 35.69 24.07 -6.18
N PRO A 355 34.57 23.51 -5.70
CA PRO A 355 34.41 22.07 -5.65
C PRO A 355 34.50 21.45 -7.05
N SER A 356 35.16 20.30 -7.17
CA SER A 356 35.06 19.47 -8.37
C SER A 356 33.77 18.66 -8.29
N LEU A 357 32.87 18.85 -9.25
CA LEU A 357 31.58 18.15 -9.35
C LEU A 357 31.49 17.41 -10.71
N PRO A 358 30.73 16.30 -10.80
CA PRO A 358 29.84 15.75 -9.77
C PRO A 358 30.59 15.01 -8.63
N GLN A 359 29.97 14.99 -7.45
CA GLN A 359 30.45 14.25 -6.27
C GLN A 359 29.32 13.38 -5.72
N THR A 360 29.63 12.10 -5.48
CA THR A 360 28.66 11.11 -4.97
C THR A 360 28.84 10.93 -3.46
N PHE A 361 27.72 10.83 -2.75
CA PHE A 361 27.67 10.59 -1.31
C PHE A 361 26.91 9.29 -1.05
N GLU A 362 27.43 8.44 -0.18
CA GLU A 362 26.76 7.27 0.36
C GLU A 362 26.72 7.36 1.89
N LEU A 363 25.51 7.40 2.44
CA LEU A 363 25.19 7.40 3.86
C LEU A 363 24.79 5.98 4.24
N VAL A 364 25.48 5.38 5.20
CA VAL A 364 25.15 4.05 5.72
C VAL A 364 24.92 4.13 7.22
N GLY A 365 23.68 3.86 7.65
CA GLY A 365 23.27 3.80 9.05
C GLY A 365 23.19 2.34 9.51
N ARG A 366 23.78 2.02 10.65
CA ARG A 366 23.81 0.66 11.24
C ARG A 366 23.43 0.68 12.70
N ASP A 367 22.66 -0.30 13.16
CA ASP A 367 22.43 -0.53 14.59
C ASP A 367 23.34 -1.65 15.14
N SER A 368 23.18 -1.97 16.43
CA SER A 368 23.90 -3.06 17.09
C SER A 368 23.38 -4.46 16.76
N GLN A 369 22.19 -4.57 16.16
CA GLN A 369 21.54 -5.83 15.80
C GLN A 369 21.91 -6.28 14.37
N GLY A 370 22.68 -5.46 13.65
CA GLY A 370 23.10 -5.72 12.28
C GLY A 370 22.13 -5.20 11.22
N ASN A 371 21.11 -4.44 11.62
CA ASN A 371 20.22 -3.74 10.71
C ASN A 371 20.97 -2.60 10.02
N GLU A 372 20.66 -2.36 8.74
CA GLU A 372 21.35 -1.39 7.92
C GLU A 372 20.39 -0.65 7.00
N VAL A 373 20.54 0.67 6.92
CA VAL A 373 19.88 1.52 5.92
C VAL A 373 20.92 2.26 5.10
N ARG A 374 20.61 2.48 3.81
CA ARG A 374 21.47 3.22 2.89
C ARG A 374 20.73 4.32 2.18
N TYR A 375 21.40 5.44 2.01
CA TYR A 375 20.97 6.51 1.13
C TYR A 375 22.16 7.08 0.38
N GLY A 376 21.98 7.40 -0.90
CA GLY A 376 23.04 8.07 -1.63
C GLY A 376 22.49 9.02 -2.67
N PHE A 377 23.28 10.04 -2.96
CA PHE A 377 22.93 11.14 -3.85
C PHE A 377 24.16 11.66 -4.58
N VAL A 378 23.95 12.42 -5.66
CA VAL A 378 25.03 12.99 -6.48
C VAL A 378 24.84 14.48 -6.61
N LEU A 379 25.71 15.25 -5.96
CA LEU A 379 25.77 16.69 -6.18
C LEU A 379 26.40 16.98 -7.54
N ARG A 380 25.75 17.83 -8.33
CA ARG A 380 26.15 18.27 -9.66
C ARG A 380 26.44 19.77 -9.69
N GLN A 381 25.85 20.52 -8.77
CA GLN A 381 25.99 21.97 -8.72
C GLN A 381 26.07 22.46 -7.27
N TRP A 382 26.95 23.44 -7.02
CA TRP A 382 27.16 24.05 -5.71
C TRP A 382 26.91 25.56 -5.77
N PHE A 383 26.24 26.09 -4.76
CA PHE A 383 25.78 27.48 -4.69
C PHE A 383 26.39 28.23 -3.50
N VAL A 384 26.66 29.51 -3.71
CA VAL A 384 27.21 30.44 -2.71
C VAL A 384 26.39 31.73 -2.73
N ASP A 385 26.02 32.24 -1.55
CA ASP A 385 25.20 33.44 -1.37
C ASP A 385 26.01 34.65 -0.85
N ARG A 386 25.57 35.86 -1.20
CA ARG A 386 26.17 37.14 -0.76
C ARG A 386 25.55 37.69 0.55
N GLY A 387 24.73 36.89 1.23
CA GLY A 387 24.04 37.29 2.45
C GLY A 387 23.05 38.42 2.22
N LEU A 388 23.07 39.41 3.11
CA LEU A 388 22.13 40.54 3.12
C LEU A 388 22.42 41.61 2.05
N ARG A 389 23.50 41.49 1.27
CA ARG A 389 23.91 42.52 0.31
C ARG A 389 23.05 42.51 -0.94
N ARG A 390 22.34 43.63 -1.14
CA ARG A 390 21.55 43.91 -2.35
C ARG A 390 22.30 44.94 -3.20
N ASP A 391 22.27 44.75 -4.52
CA ASP A 391 23.00 45.58 -5.47
C ASP A 391 22.40 45.46 -6.87
N SER A 392 22.92 46.24 -7.82
CA SER A 392 22.63 46.12 -9.25
C SER A 392 23.05 44.74 -9.80
N LEU A 393 22.41 44.31 -10.88
CA LEU A 393 22.73 43.03 -11.53
C LEU A 393 24.21 42.97 -11.91
N SER A 394 24.74 44.05 -12.49
CA SER A 394 26.15 44.12 -12.89
C SER A 394 27.10 43.92 -11.72
N ASN A 395 26.86 44.56 -10.58
CA ASN A 395 27.71 44.43 -9.40
C ASN A 395 27.60 43.04 -8.77
N GLN A 396 26.40 42.45 -8.74
CA GLN A 396 26.24 41.07 -8.29
C GLN A 396 26.97 40.08 -9.20
N SER A 397 26.94 40.29 -10.52
CA SER A 397 27.71 39.47 -11.46
C SER A 397 29.21 39.58 -11.20
N THR A 398 29.75 40.80 -11.12
CA THR A 398 31.17 41.04 -10.83
C THR A 398 31.61 40.40 -9.51
N TRP A 399 30.75 40.45 -8.48
CA TRP A 399 31.02 39.81 -7.20
C TRP A 399 31.14 38.28 -7.34
N CYS A 400 30.20 37.63 -8.04
CA CYS A 400 30.27 36.20 -8.32
C CYS A 400 31.53 35.82 -9.12
N ASP A 401 31.86 36.59 -10.15
CA ASP A 401 33.01 36.34 -11.01
C ASP A 401 34.32 36.47 -10.22
N SER A 402 34.41 37.44 -9.30
CA SER A 402 35.56 37.65 -8.41
C SER A 402 35.79 36.48 -7.45
N LEU A 403 34.72 35.81 -7.00
CA LEU A 403 34.82 34.57 -6.22
C LEU A 403 35.35 33.39 -7.06
N GLY A 404 35.39 33.52 -8.39
CA GLY A 404 35.64 32.45 -9.34
C GLY A 404 34.40 31.65 -9.72
N TYR A 405 33.21 32.12 -9.34
CA TYR A 405 31.90 31.54 -9.65
C TYR A 405 31.24 32.34 -10.78
N ARG A 406 29.99 32.04 -11.13
CA ARG A 406 29.16 32.88 -11.99
C ARG A 406 27.83 33.18 -11.33
N LEU A 407 27.20 34.30 -11.67
CA LEU A 407 25.83 34.58 -11.23
C LEU A 407 24.88 33.51 -11.81
N SER A 408 23.99 32.99 -10.97
CA SER A 408 23.03 31.96 -11.37
C SER A 408 22.13 32.46 -12.51
N ARG A 409 21.75 31.57 -13.41
CA ARG A 409 20.72 31.79 -14.43
C ARG A 409 19.36 31.43 -13.86
N VAL A 410 18.29 31.87 -14.51
CA VAL A 410 16.91 31.47 -14.19
C VAL A 410 16.80 29.95 -14.10
N ARG A 411 17.35 29.23 -15.08
CA ARG A 411 17.36 27.76 -15.12
C ARG A 411 18.19 27.08 -14.02
N ASP A 412 19.16 27.76 -13.42
CA ASP A 412 19.90 27.18 -12.29
C ASP A 412 19.05 27.19 -11.02
N LEU A 413 18.02 28.04 -10.95
CA LEU A 413 17.25 28.30 -9.74
C LEU A 413 15.85 27.70 -9.79
N THR A 414 15.15 27.79 -10.93
CA THR A 414 13.73 27.45 -11.03
C THR A 414 13.39 26.78 -12.37
N ASN A 415 12.37 25.91 -12.36
CA ASN A 415 11.74 25.36 -13.56
C ASN A 415 10.46 26.11 -13.98
N ALA A 416 10.22 27.30 -13.41
CA ALA A 416 9.11 28.16 -13.74
C ALA A 416 9.05 28.51 -15.25
N VAL A 417 7.83 28.57 -15.77
CA VAL A 417 7.56 29.09 -17.12
C VAL A 417 6.97 30.49 -17.02
N CYS A 418 7.38 31.39 -17.91
CA CYS A 418 6.83 32.74 -17.95
C CYS A 418 5.43 32.76 -18.62
N SER A 419 4.48 32.07 -18.01
CA SER A 419 3.08 32.01 -18.42
C SER A 419 2.23 31.41 -17.29
N GLY A 420 0.91 31.45 -17.43
CA GLY A 420 0.00 30.80 -16.48
C GLY A 420 -0.12 31.53 -15.13
N TRP A 421 -0.39 30.76 -14.08
CA TRP A 421 -0.55 31.30 -12.72
C TRP A 421 0.77 31.89 -12.17
N GLY A 422 0.67 32.88 -11.28
CA GLY A 422 1.85 33.58 -10.73
C GLY A 422 2.42 34.67 -11.64
N MET A 423 1.75 34.97 -12.75
CA MET A 423 2.16 36.04 -13.66
C MET A 423 1.86 37.44 -13.10
N ASN A 424 2.87 38.32 -13.14
CA ASN A 424 2.75 39.72 -12.72
C ASN A 424 3.00 40.67 -13.91
N SER A 425 1.98 41.41 -14.33
CA SER A 425 2.09 42.38 -15.43
C SER A 425 3.03 43.56 -15.14
N TYR A 426 3.29 43.86 -13.87
CA TYR A 426 4.20 44.91 -13.44
C TYR A 426 5.68 44.47 -13.37
N ALA A 427 5.94 43.16 -13.48
CA ALA A 427 7.29 42.58 -13.48
C ALA A 427 7.38 41.47 -14.54
N PRO A 428 7.28 41.82 -15.83
CA PRO A 428 7.19 40.82 -16.90
C PRO A 428 8.46 39.97 -16.97
N CYS A 429 8.30 38.65 -17.09
CA CYS A 429 9.41 37.70 -17.26
C CYS A 429 9.61 37.24 -18.71
N THR A 430 8.97 37.89 -19.69
CA THR A 430 8.97 37.45 -21.09
C THR A 430 10.40 37.27 -21.59
N GLY A 431 10.73 36.07 -22.06
CA GLY A 431 12.08 35.69 -22.50
C GLY A 431 12.90 34.92 -21.47
N ALA A 432 12.45 34.85 -20.21
CA ALA A 432 13.08 33.99 -19.21
C ALA A 432 12.86 32.51 -19.52
N VAL A 433 13.91 31.71 -19.31
CA VAL A 433 13.91 30.26 -19.56
C VAL A 433 14.31 29.54 -18.28
N GLY A 434 13.33 28.89 -17.64
CA GLY A 434 13.54 27.99 -16.52
C GLY A 434 14.18 26.67 -16.92
N ALA A 435 14.51 25.87 -15.91
CA ALA A 435 14.98 24.50 -16.07
C ALA A 435 13.86 23.56 -16.54
N THR A 436 14.27 22.35 -16.92
CA THR A 436 13.37 21.28 -17.38
C THR A 436 13.36 20.12 -16.38
N PRO A 437 12.22 19.42 -16.20
CA PRO A 437 10.94 19.68 -16.83
C PRO A 437 10.28 20.95 -16.28
N SER A 438 9.58 21.66 -17.15
CA SER A 438 8.89 22.90 -16.83
C SER A 438 7.75 22.69 -15.85
N SER A 439 7.52 23.66 -14.97
CA SER A 439 6.32 23.69 -14.13
C SER A 439 5.09 24.13 -14.93
N SER A 440 3.93 24.10 -14.28
CA SER A 440 2.63 24.50 -14.85
C SER A 440 2.44 26.02 -15.00
N GLY A 441 3.31 26.85 -14.42
CA GLY A 441 3.16 28.30 -14.42
C GLY A 441 4.41 29.07 -13.99
N ASN A 442 4.23 30.35 -13.64
CA ASN A 442 5.31 31.22 -13.20
C ASN A 442 5.62 31.02 -11.69
N GLY A 443 5.88 29.78 -11.33
CA GLY A 443 6.34 29.32 -10.02
C GLY A 443 6.98 27.95 -10.19
N TYR A 444 7.89 27.55 -9.32
CA TYR A 444 8.49 26.23 -9.42
C TYR A 444 7.50 25.13 -9.03
N MET A 445 7.72 23.93 -9.54
CA MET A 445 7.22 22.69 -8.92
C MET A 445 8.38 21.93 -8.28
N ARG A 446 8.13 21.23 -7.18
CA ARG A 446 9.17 20.41 -6.52
C ARG A 446 9.66 19.33 -7.46
N HIS A 447 10.95 19.36 -7.76
CA HIS A 447 11.54 18.46 -8.74
C HIS A 447 13.04 18.30 -8.52
N ILE A 448 13.53 17.06 -8.63
CA ILE A 448 14.94 16.71 -8.54
C ILE A 448 15.62 17.08 -9.86
N GLY A 449 16.72 17.84 -9.79
CA GLY A 449 17.51 18.22 -10.97
C GLY A 449 16.89 19.29 -11.87
N ALA A 450 15.88 20.04 -11.40
CA ALA A 450 15.23 21.10 -12.18
C ALA A 450 15.45 22.52 -11.61
N GLY A 451 16.51 22.71 -10.82
CA GLY A 451 16.88 23.99 -10.23
C GLY A 451 17.13 23.92 -8.74
N PHE A 452 17.84 24.91 -8.22
CA PHE A 452 18.19 24.98 -6.81
C PHE A 452 16.96 25.14 -5.91
N PHE A 453 16.02 26.01 -6.28
CA PHE A 453 14.81 26.25 -5.50
C PHE A 453 13.76 25.16 -5.69
N THR A 454 13.77 24.41 -6.81
CA THR A 454 12.87 23.25 -6.97
C THR A 454 13.21 22.15 -5.96
N GLU A 455 14.49 21.99 -5.65
CA GLU A 455 14.99 21.02 -4.68
C GLU A 455 14.85 21.54 -3.25
N TRP A 456 15.37 22.73 -2.95
CA TRP A 456 15.49 23.18 -1.55
C TRP A 456 14.34 24.07 -1.09
N GLY A 457 13.57 24.64 -2.01
CA GLY A 457 12.43 25.49 -1.70
C GLY A 457 12.82 26.82 -1.09
N TYR A 458 12.04 27.28 -0.11
CA TYR A 458 12.31 28.57 0.52
C TYR A 458 13.57 28.51 1.41
N LEU A 459 14.64 29.16 0.96
CA LEU A 459 15.96 29.05 1.59
C LEU A 459 16.08 29.76 2.94
N GLY A 460 15.23 30.77 3.20
CA GLY A 460 15.22 31.50 4.47
C GLY A 460 14.86 30.65 5.70
N ASN A 461 14.33 29.44 5.49
CA ASN A 461 14.00 28.50 6.57
C ASN A 461 15.19 27.62 7.03
N TYR A 462 16.30 27.59 6.30
CA TYR A 462 17.48 26.82 6.70
C TYR A 462 18.36 27.65 7.62
N VAL A 463 18.18 27.45 8.92
CA VAL A 463 18.94 28.18 9.94
C VAL A 463 20.43 27.92 9.76
N GLY A 464 21.22 28.99 9.64
CA GLY A 464 22.68 28.91 9.51
C GLY A 464 23.22 28.77 8.08
N ALA A 465 22.38 28.53 7.08
CA ALA A 465 22.76 28.47 5.66
C ALA A 465 23.10 29.84 5.06
N GLY A 466 22.68 30.93 5.71
CA GLY A 466 23.09 32.29 5.36
C GLY A 466 22.29 32.97 4.25
N PHE A 467 21.30 32.29 3.66
CA PHE A 467 20.40 32.84 2.63
C PHE A 467 19.38 33.82 3.21
N PHE A 468 19.81 35.05 3.51
CA PHE A 468 18.95 36.07 4.11
C PHE A 468 18.12 36.86 3.09
N ASN A 469 18.61 36.96 1.85
CA ASN A 469 17.88 37.60 0.77
C ASN A 469 16.98 36.56 0.09
N ASN A 470 15.67 36.80 0.16
CA ASN A 470 14.69 35.88 -0.40
C ASN A 470 14.57 35.98 -1.92
N THR A 471 15.13 37.03 -2.52
CA THR A 471 15.07 37.29 -3.96
C THR A 471 16.46 37.61 -4.47
N CYS A 472 16.87 36.91 -5.53
CA CYS A 472 18.18 37.06 -6.12
C CYS A 472 18.10 37.43 -7.60
N TRP A 473 19.07 38.22 -8.04
CA TRP A 473 19.30 38.45 -9.46
C TRP A 473 19.71 37.16 -10.16
N THR A 474 19.39 37.10 -11.45
CA THR A 474 19.95 36.13 -12.38
C THR A 474 20.82 36.82 -13.42
N SER A 475 21.69 36.08 -14.09
CA SER A 475 22.51 36.61 -15.19
C SER A 475 21.74 36.82 -16.49
N ASP A 476 20.50 36.34 -16.59
CA ASP A 476 19.66 36.47 -17.77
C ASP A 476 19.03 37.89 -17.86
N THR A 477 19.05 38.48 -19.05
CA THR A 477 18.54 39.84 -19.31
C THR A 477 17.72 39.91 -20.61
N ILE A 478 16.83 40.89 -20.69
CA ILE A 478 16.14 41.28 -21.92
C ILE A 478 16.08 42.80 -22.04
N GLY A 479 16.76 43.36 -23.04
CA GLY A 479 16.96 44.80 -23.15
C GLY A 479 17.70 45.35 -21.92
N SER A 480 17.13 46.38 -21.28
CA SER A 480 17.66 46.97 -20.03
C SER A 480 17.21 46.24 -18.76
N ASN A 481 16.35 45.23 -18.89
CA ASN A 481 15.78 44.53 -17.74
C ASN A 481 16.58 43.26 -17.41
N GLY A 482 16.83 43.04 -16.13
CA GLY A 482 17.32 41.77 -15.60
C GLY A 482 16.18 40.94 -15.03
N PHE A 483 16.37 39.62 -14.98
CA PHE A 483 15.44 38.73 -14.29
C PHE A 483 15.87 38.45 -12.86
N PHE A 484 14.90 38.35 -11.96
CA PHE A 484 15.09 37.95 -10.58
C PHE A 484 14.17 36.79 -10.21
N VAL A 485 14.60 35.99 -9.23
CA VAL A 485 13.84 34.83 -8.75
C VAL A 485 13.79 34.85 -7.21
N PRO A 486 12.60 35.02 -6.61
CA PRO A 486 12.38 34.70 -5.20
C PRO A 486 12.52 33.20 -4.91
N SER A 487 13.26 32.82 -3.86
CA SER A 487 13.27 31.45 -3.35
C SER A 487 11.92 31.00 -2.75
N PRO A 488 11.08 31.87 -2.15
CA PRO A 488 9.67 31.55 -1.97
C PRO A 488 8.98 31.43 -3.33
N GLY A 489 8.48 30.23 -3.65
CA GLY A 489 7.68 29.95 -4.85
C GLY A 489 8.43 29.98 -6.20
N GLY A 490 9.63 30.56 -6.31
CA GLY A 490 10.44 30.44 -7.53
C GLY A 490 9.89 31.12 -8.77
N SER A 491 8.99 32.08 -8.61
CA SER A 491 8.44 32.83 -9.73
C SER A 491 9.51 33.66 -10.41
N VAL A 492 9.38 33.93 -11.70
CA VAL A 492 10.31 34.81 -12.41
C VAL A 492 9.66 36.18 -12.58
N GLY A 493 10.42 37.22 -12.29
CA GLY A 493 10.05 38.60 -12.58
C GLY A 493 11.18 39.34 -13.28
N GLY A 494 10.84 40.39 -14.01
CA GLY A 494 11.80 41.28 -14.67
C GLY A 494 11.69 42.72 -14.15
N THR A 495 12.83 43.40 -14.01
CA THR A 495 12.90 44.84 -13.71
C THR A 495 14.21 45.44 -14.22
N ASP A 496 14.38 46.76 -14.12
CA ASP A 496 15.60 47.46 -14.55
C ASP A 496 16.85 46.87 -13.87
N ALA A 497 17.83 46.44 -14.67
CA ALA A 497 19.07 45.80 -14.20
C ALA A 497 19.94 46.72 -13.31
N SER A 498 19.71 48.04 -13.36
CA SER A 498 20.38 49.02 -12.49
C SER A 498 19.79 49.10 -11.08
N SER A 499 18.67 48.41 -10.80
CA SER A 499 18.03 48.39 -9.49
C SER A 499 18.89 47.71 -8.41
N TYR A 500 19.01 48.34 -7.24
CA TYR A 500 19.77 47.83 -6.09
C TYR A 500 18.93 46.91 -5.18
N ALA A 501 17.95 46.20 -5.73
CA ALA A 501 16.88 45.57 -4.97
C ALA A 501 17.13 44.12 -4.54
N PHE A 502 18.06 43.40 -5.17
CA PHE A 502 18.15 41.94 -5.02
C PHE A 502 19.55 41.43 -4.67
N GLY A 503 19.58 40.27 -4.01
CA GLY A 503 20.81 39.58 -3.61
C GLY A 503 21.47 38.84 -4.79
N ALA A 504 22.57 38.14 -4.49
CA ALA A 504 23.28 37.30 -5.45
C ALA A 504 23.39 35.87 -4.92
N VAL A 505 23.01 34.92 -5.76
CA VAL A 505 23.32 33.51 -5.59
C VAL A 505 24.22 33.12 -6.75
N CYS A 506 25.44 32.74 -6.44
CA CYS A 506 26.45 32.32 -7.42
C CYS A 506 26.50 30.81 -7.51
N THR A 507 26.90 30.29 -8.65
CA THR A 507 27.09 28.86 -8.89
C THR A 507 28.41 28.59 -9.60
N ALA A 508 28.97 27.39 -9.41
CA ALA A 508 30.19 26.99 -10.12
C ALA A 508 29.96 27.05 -11.66
N PRO A 509 30.97 27.47 -12.44
CA PRO A 509 30.82 27.71 -13.89
C PRO A 509 30.17 26.58 -14.68
#